data_AF-A0A2R6S4K8-F1
#
_entry.id   AF-A0A2R6S4K8-F1
#
_cell.length_a   1.000
_cell.length_b   1.000
_cell.length_c   1.000
_cell.angle_alpha   90.00
_cell.angle_beta   90.00
_cell.angle_gamma   90.00
#
_symmetry.space_group_name_H-M   'P 1'
#
loop_
_entity.id
_entity.type
_entity.pdbx_description
1 polymer ?
#
loop_
_entity_poly.entity_id
_entity_poly.type
_entity_poly.pdbx_seq_one_letter_code
_entity_poly.pdbx_strand_id
1 'polypeptide(L)'
;MSYAQPHPRFSVLSSSSLASADHLSPAASSTRFSLPSAPSINTTLTTPRPGVRPNIYDRNLNKTRTAEVSASAFAFLFSEVVQYTQKRVSGIADLERRLNTLGYRVGTRVLELMSWRNESSSKTPKREIRFLPALMSIHTQVWRTVFGKPADAIEKSVENPDEYMIIDNDPPITRNISVPRDMSQLSCSSFSAGIVEAVLDGLGFPARVTAHNTPNELYPNRTTILIKLEKSVLEREETFKS
;
A
#
# COMPACT_ATOMS: atom_id res chain seq x y z
N MET A 1 -39.24 18.23 -35.46
CA MET A 1 -38.37 19.28 -34.91
C MET A 1 -38.50 19.22 -33.39
N SER A 2 -37.49 19.13 -32.54
CA SER A 2 -36.05 18.96 -32.67
C SER A 2 -35.50 18.42 -31.34
N TYR A 3 -34.72 17.35 -31.42
CA TYR A 3 -33.53 16.94 -30.66
C TYR A 3 -33.35 17.17 -29.15
N ALA A 4 -32.98 16.06 -28.51
CA ALA A 4 -32.31 15.95 -27.21
C ALA A 4 -30.88 16.52 -27.24
N GLN A 5 -30.45 17.12 -26.13
CA GLN A 5 -29.12 17.69 -25.91
C GLN A 5 -28.28 16.80 -24.97
N PRO A 6 -27.01 16.48 -25.30
CA PRO A 6 -26.10 15.74 -24.44
C PRO A 6 -25.28 16.65 -23.51
N HIS A 7 -25.13 16.25 -22.25
CA HIS A 7 -24.28 16.93 -21.28
C HIS A 7 -22.77 16.66 -21.55
N PRO A 8 -21.93 17.70 -21.65
CA PRO A 8 -20.50 17.54 -21.89
C PRO A 8 -19.71 17.36 -20.58
N ARG A 9 -18.96 16.27 -20.49
CA ARG A 9 -17.72 16.19 -19.70
C ARG A 9 -16.69 17.08 -20.37
N PHE A 10 -15.99 17.95 -19.64
CA PHE A 10 -14.53 18.19 -19.75
C PHE A 10 -14.10 19.19 -18.66
N SER A 11 -13.16 18.76 -17.83
CA SER A 11 -12.49 19.53 -16.79
C SER A 11 -11.36 20.37 -17.39
N VAL A 12 -11.43 21.69 -17.19
CA VAL A 12 -10.41 22.67 -17.59
C VAL A 12 -9.26 22.62 -16.59
N LEU A 13 -8.07 22.18 -17.03
CA LEU A 13 -6.83 22.31 -16.26
C LEU A 13 -6.10 23.58 -16.70
N SER A 14 -5.97 24.53 -15.78
CA SER A 14 -5.15 25.73 -15.93
C SER A 14 -3.67 25.36 -15.95
N SER A 15 -3.02 25.51 -17.12
CA SER A 15 -1.57 25.49 -17.25
C SER A 15 -1.05 26.93 -17.33
N SER A 16 -0.45 27.42 -16.26
CA SER A 16 0.32 28.67 -16.28
C SER A 16 1.71 28.39 -15.72
N SER A 17 2.62 27.98 -16.60
CA SER A 17 4.06 28.01 -16.38
C SER A 17 4.68 28.92 -17.44
N LEU A 18 4.75 30.22 -17.13
CA LEU A 18 5.59 31.18 -17.86
C LEU A 18 6.95 31.21 -17.18
N ALA A 19 8.00 30.92 -17.96
CA ALA A 19 9.38 31.15 -17.59
C ALA A 19 9.93 32.34 -18.36
N SER A 20 10.93 32.97 -17.73
CA SER A 20 11.94 33.88 -18.27
C SER A 20 11.68 35.38 -18.14
N ALA A 21 12.46 36.03 -17.27
CA ALA A 21 13.33 37.13 -17.69
C ALA A 21 14.44 37.33 -16.64
N ASP A 22 15.67 37.27 -17.12
CA ASP A 22 16.88 37.70 -16.44
C ASP A 22 16.77 39.14 -15.94
N HIS A 23 17.15 39.38 -14.68
CA HIS A 23 17.44 40.74 -14.22
C HIS A 23 18.71 40.75 -13.35
N LEU A 24 19.66 41.56 -13.80
CA LEU A 24 20.98 41.79 -13.24
C LEU A 24 20.90 42.37 -11.83
N SER A 25 21.75 41.87 -10.93
CA SER A 25 22.01 42.47 -9.61
C SER A 25 22.90 43.72 -9.72
N PRO A 26 22.83 44.64 -8.74
CA PRO A 26 24.01 45.27 -8.21
C PRO A 26 24.23 44.95 -6.72
N ALA A 27 25.51 45.00 -6.35
CA ALA A 27 26.14 44.52 -5.14
C ALA A 27 25.66 45.16 -3.81
N ALA A 28 25.77 44.39 -2.72
CA ALA A 28 26.75 44.60 -1.65
C ALA A 28 26.36 43.79 -0.40
N SER A 29 27.21 42.85 0.02
CA SER A 29 27.65 42.71 1.41
C SER A 29 28.55 41.49 1.57
N SER A 30 29.72 41.79 2.13
CA SER A 30 30.86 40.94 2.43
C SER A 30 30.60 39.97 3.58
N THR A 31 30.89 38.69 3.38
CA THR A 31 31.54 37.87 4.41
C THR A 31 32.47 36.86 3.76
N ARG A 32 33.71 36.93 4.20
CA ARG A 32 34.93 36.26 3.75
C ARG A 32 35.01 34.86 4.37
N PHE A 33 35.01 33.82 3.55
CA PHE A 33 35.62 32.52 3.88
C PHE A 33 36.21 31.91 2.60
N SER A 34 37.53 31.96 2.49
CA SER A 34 38.30 31.37 1.39
C SER A 34 38.80 29.98 1.78
N LEU A 35 38.31 28.95 1.09
CA LEU A 35 38.87 27.59 1.11
C LEU A 35 39.89 27.45 -0.03
N PRO A 36 40.96 26.65 0.13
CA PRO A 36 42.01 26.50 -0.88
C PRO A 36 41.51 25.73 -2.11
N SER A 37 41.89 26.21 -3.30
CA SER A 37 41.59 25.58 -4.59
C SER A 37 42.27 24.21 -4.72
N ALA A 38 41.47 23.16 -4.89
CA ALA A 38 41.93 21.86 -5.37
C ALA A 38 42.24 21.92 -6.88
N PRO A 39 43.18 21.11 -7.39
CA PRO A 39 43.59 21.16 -8.79
C PRO A 39 42.46 20.68 -9.72
N SER A 40 42.22 21.44 -10.78
CA SER A 40 41.22 21.19 -11.81
C SER A 40 41.62 20.00 -12.69
N ILE A 41 40.91 18.87 -12.54
CA ILE A 41 40.89 17.79 -13.53
C ILE A 41 40.00 18.26 -14.68
N ASN A 42 40.58 18.47 -15.87
CA ASN A 42 39.84 18.67 -17.10
C ASN A 42 39.15 17.35 -17.48
N THR A 43 37.92 17.18 -17.02
CA THR A 43 36.96 16.25 -17.66
C THR A 43 36.02 17.10 -18.48
N THR A 44 35.97 16.83 -19.78
CA THR A 44 34.98 17.38 -20.72
C THR A 44 33.57 16.96 -20.28
N LEU A 45 33.01 17.70 -19.33
CA LEU A 45 31.63 17.63 -18.90
C LEU A 45 30.79 18.35 -19.96
N THR A 46 30.18 17.58 -20.85
CA THR A 46 28.88 17.96 -21.40
C THR A 46 27.95 18.19 -20.21
N THR A 47 27.68 19.45 -19.91
CA THR A 47 26.65 19.84 -18.96
C THR A 47 25.33 19.24 -19.45
N PRO A 48 24.67 18.33 -18.71
CA PRO A 48 23.32 17.98 -19.05
C PRO A 48 22.52 19.26 -18.81
N ARG A 49 21.94 19.82 -19.87
CA ARG A 49 20.78 20.73 -19.73
C ARG A 49 19.89 20.15 -18.64
N PRO A 50 19.33 20.95 -17.71
CA PRO A 50 18.27 20.47 -16.84
C PRO A 50 17.10 20.07 -17.74
N GLY A 51 17.11 18.82 -18.20
CA GLY A 51 16.07 18.25 -19.01
C GLY A 51 14.79 18.34 -18.19
N VAL A 52 13.74 18.87 -18.82
CA VAL A 52 12.38 18.81 -18.28
C VAL A 52 12.17 17.37 -17.83
N ARG A 53 12.08 17.14 -16.51
CA ARG A 53 11.83 15.80 -16.00
C ARG A 53 10.52 15.35 -16.63
N PRO A 54 10.48 14.22 -17.36
CA PRO A 54 9.26 13.77 -18.00
C PRO A 54 8.17 13.66 -16.94
N ASN A 55 6.95 14.07 -17.31
CA ASN A 55 5.84 14.09 -16.38
C ASN A 55 5.62 12.67 -15.84
N ILE A 56 5.19 12.55 -14.59
CA ILE A 56 4.90 11.24 -14.00
C ILE A 56 3.85 10.47 -14.79
N TYR A 57 2.95 11.17 -15.47
CA TYR A 57 1.93 10.58 -16.35
C TYR A 57 2.51 10.01 -17.66
N ASP A 58 3.67 10.52 -18.11
CA ASP A 58 4.34 10.01 -19.32
C ASP A 58 5.22 8.78 -18.99
N ARG A 59 5.38 8.45 -17.71
CA ARG A 59 6.19 7.33 -17.24
C ARG A 59 5.37 6.05 -17.23
N ASN A 60 5.84 5.03 -17.93
CA ASN A 60 5.27 3.68 -17.84
C ASN A 60 5.20 3.21 -16.37
N LEU A 61 4.01 2.77 -15.94
CA LEU A 61 3.70 2.36 -14.58
C LEU A 61 4.58 1.20 -14.07
N ASN A 62 5.10 0.37 -14.96
CA ASN A 62 5.99 -0.74 -14.62
C ASN A 62 7.45 -0.32 -14.41
N LYS A 63 7.83 0.91 -14.80
CA LYS A 63 9.20 1.43 -14.57
C LYS A 63 9.50 1.66 -13.08
N THR A 64 8.49 1.76 -12.23
CA THR A 64 8.64 1.87 -10.76
C THR A 64 8.36 0.55 -10.05
N ARG A 65 8.11 -0.55 -10.76
CA ARG A 65 7.70 -1.84 -10.15
C ARG A 65 8.66 -2.32 -9.06
N THR A 66 9.96 -2.13 -9.28
CA THR A 66 11.05 -2.54 -8.37
C THR A 66 11.64 -1.35 -7.62
N ALA A 67 10.97 -0.20 -7.63
CA ALA A 67 11.45 0.95 -6.87
C ALA A 67 11.19 0.67 -5.38
N GLU A 68 12.27 0.65 -4.61
CA GLU A 68 12.20 0.46 -3.16
C GLU A 68 12.35 1.79 -2.44
N VAL A 69 11.72 1.87 -1.28
CA VAL A 69 11.85 3.01 -0.35
C VAL A 69 12.37 2.49 0.97
N SER A 70 13.02 3.37 1.74
CA SER A 70 13.49 3.01 3.08
C SER A 70 12.33 2.55 3.96
N ALA A 71 12.48 1.40 4.63
CA ALA A 71 11.51 0.90 5.60
C ALA A 71 11.24 1.92 6.71
N SER A 72 12.26 2.68 7.14
CA SER A 72 12.12 3.73 8.14
C SER A 72 11.20 4.85 7.69
N ALA A 73 11.23 5.22 6.40
CA ALA A 73 10.35 6.26 5.87
C ALA A 73 8.88 5.84 5.95
N PHE A 74 8.59 4.57 5.63
CA PHE A 74 7.26 4.02 5.81
C PHE A 74 6.87 3.96 7.30
N ALA A 75 7.77 3.50 8.18
CA ALA A 75 7.50 3.42 9.62
C ALA A 75 7.15 4.77 10.24
N PHE A 76 7.88 5.84 9.90
CA PHE A 76 7.56 7.19 10.39
C PHE A 76 6.22 7.69 9.85
N LEU A 77 5.96 7.50 8.56
CA LEU A 77 4.67 7.87 7.96
C LEU A 77 3.51 7.12 8.63
N PHE A 78 3.66 5.81 8.80
CA PHE A 78 2.63 4.97 9.38
C PHE A 78 2.39 5.28 10.87
N SER A 79 3.45 5.54 11.63
CA SER A 79 3.33 6.02 13.02
C SER A 79 2.50 7.30 13.11
N GLU A 80 2.75 8.28 12.24
CA GLU A 80 1.95 9.50 12.19
C GLU A 80 0.51 9.25 11.72
N VAL A 81 0.27 8.31 10.79
CA VAL A 81 -1.10 7.90 10.41
C VAL A 81 -1.86 7.34 11.61
N VAL A 82 -1.22 6.48 12.41
CA VAL A 82 -1.83 5.91 13.63
C VAL A 82 -2.14 7.03 14.63
N GLN A 83 -1.16 7.88 14.96
CA GLN A 83 -1.34 9.00 15.89
C GLN A 83 -2.41 10.01 15.42
N TYR A 84 -2.40 10.35 14.12
CA TYR A 84 -3.39 11.24 13.51
C TYR A 84 -4.82 10.67 13.64
N THR A 85 -4.95 9.36 13.45
CA THR A 85 -6.23 8.65 13.51
C THR A 85 -6.71 8.54 14.96
N GLN A 86 -5.81 8.18 15.89
CA GLN A 86 -6.08 8.09 17.32
C GLN A 86 -6.67 9.39 17.89
N LYS A 87 -6.15 10.55 17.47
CA LYS A 87 -6.66 11.88 17.88
C LYS A 87 -8.09 12.18 17.40
N ARG A 88 -8.68 11.35 16.53
CA ARG A 88 -9.98 11.58 15.85
C ARG A 88 -11.00 10.47 16.08
N VAL A 89 -10.74 9.61 17.07
CA VAL A 89 -11.60 8.48 17.41
C VAL A 89 -11.81 8.41 18.91
N SER A 90 -12.94 7.83 19.30
CA SER A 90 -13.36 7.68 20.69
C SER A 90 -12.76 6.47 21.39
N GLY A 91 -12.30 5.46 20.64
CA GLY A 91 -11.77 4.23 21.23
C GLY A 91 -11.03 3.34 20.25
N ILE A 92 -10.53 2.22 20.77
CA ILE A 92 -9.70 1.24 20.05
C ILE A 92 -10.45 0.67 18.84
N ALA A 93 -11.70 0.26 19.01
CA ALA A 93 -12.50 -0.30 17.90
C ALA A 93 -12.68 0.69 16.73
N ASP A 94 -12.88 1.97 17.04
CA ASP A 94 -12.99 3.02 16.01
C ASP A 94 -11.64 3.29 15.34
N LEU A 95 -10.54 3.23 16.10
CA LEU A 95 -9.18 3.33 15.57
C LEU A 95 -8.89 2.20 14.59
N GLU A 96 -9.14 0.96 15.00
CA GLU A 96 -8.97 -0.24 14.18
C GLU A 96 -9.81 -0.18 12.91
N ARG A 97 -11.09 0.22 13.01
CA ARG A 97 -11.97 0.39 11.86
C ARG A 97 -11.43 1.43 10.87
N ARG A 98 -10.92 2.57 11.35
CA ARG A 98 -10.33 3.59 10.48
C ARG A 98 -9.03 3.12 9.84
N LEU A 99 -8.17 2.42 10.58
CA LEU A 99 -6.94 1.83 10.03
C LEU A 99 -7.25 0.78 8.97
N ASN A 100 -8.24 -0.09 9.22
CA ASN A 100 -8.76 -1.04 8.24
C ASN A 100 -9.25 -0.29 6.98
N THR A 101 -10.05 0.77 7.12
CA THR A 101 -10.54 1.55 5.96
C THR A 101 -9.38 2.12 5.12
N LEU A 102 -8.30 2.58 5.75
CA LEU A 102 -7.10 3.03 5.04
C LEU A 102 -6.41 1.87 4.31
N GLY A 103 -6.28 0.73 4.99
CA GLY A 103 -5.77 -0.52 4.42
C GLY A 103 -6.58 -0.99 3.22
N TYR A 104 -7.90 -0.93 3.30
CA TYR A 104 -8.83 -1.32 2.25
C TYR A 104 -8.60 -0.53 0.95
N ARG A 105 -8.42 0.79 1.08
CA ARG A 105 -8.11 1.66 -0.07
C ARG A 105 -6.77 1.29 -0.71
N VAL A 106 -5.78 0.91 0.09
CA VAL A 106 -4.48 0.44 -0.41
C VAL A 106 -4.63 -0.93 -1.08
N GLY A 107 -5.32 -1.88 -0.45
CA GLY A 107 -5.56 -3.22 -0.98
C GLY A 107 -6.27 -3.22 -2.34
N THR A 108 -7.25 -2.31 -2.51
CA THR A 108 -7.92 -2.10 -3.81
C THR A 108 -6.91 -1.76 -4.91
N ARG A 109 -6.00 -0.82 -4.65
CA ARG A 109 -4.96 -0.43 -5.63
C ARG A 109 -3.90 -1.50 -5.82
N VAL A 110 -3.56 -2.24 -4.78
CA VAL A 110 -2.62 -3.38 -4.87
C VAL A 110 -3.20 -4.44 -5.81
N LEU A 111 -4.47 -4.83 -5.64
CA LEU A 111 -5.13 -5.80 -6.51
C LEU A 111 -5.16 -5.33 -7.97
N GLU A 112 -5.62 -4.10 -8.23
CA GLU A 112 -5.67 -3.53 -9.58
C GLU A 112 -4.31 -3.57 -10.27
N LEU A 113 -3.25 -3.10 -9.58
CA LEU A 113 -1.90 -3.05 -10.13
C LEU A 113 -1.31 -4.45 -10.36
N MET A 114 -1.58 -5.40 -9.46
CA MET A 114 -1.12 -6.77 -9.60
C MET A 114 -1.81 -7.47 -10.77
N SER A 115 -3.13 -7.35 -10.89
CA SER A 115 -3.89 -7.91 -12.02
C SER A 115 -3.41 -7.34 -13.35
N TRP A 116 -3.26 -6.01 -13.45
CA TRP A 116 -2.77 -5.34 -14.67
C TRP A 116 -1.39 -5.84 -15.10
N ARG A 117 -0.47 -6.02 -14.14
CA ARG A 117 0.89 -6.53 -14.40
C ARG A 117 0.87 -7.98 -14.85
N ASN A 118 -0.03 -8.79 -14.30
CA ASN A 118 -0.17 -10.19 -14.66
C ASN A 118 -0.75 -10.35 -16.06
N GLU A 119 -1.77 -9.55 -16.41
CA GLU A 119 -2.34 -9.46 -17.77
C GLU A 119 -1.31 -9.04 -18.80
N SER A 120 -0.44 -8.08 -18.47
CA SER A 120 0.61 -7.62 -19.38
C SER A 120 1.72 -8.65 -19.62
N SER A 121 1.92 -9.59 -18.68
CA SER A 121 3.04 -10.53 -18.72
C SER A 121 2.65 -11.93 -19.20
N SER A 122 1.37 -12.29 -19.10
CA SER A 122 0.85 -13.61 -19.46
C SER A 122 -0.12 -13.53 -20.63
N LYS A 123 0.01 -14.46 -21.59
CA LYS A 123 -0.97 -14.62 -22.68
C LYS A 123 -2.32 -15.15 -22.17
N THR A 124 -2.36 -15.72 -20.97
CA THR A 124 -3.55 -16.24 -20.29
C THR A 124 -3.55 -15.73 -18.84
N PRO A 125 -4.02 -14.51 -18.59
CA PRO A 125 -4.15 -13.99 -17.23
C PRO A 125 -5.08 -14.89 -16.42
N LYS A 126 -4.55 -15.46 -15.34
CA LYS A 126 -5.31 -16.31 -14.43
C LYS A 126 -5.89 -15.44 -13.32
N ARG A 127 -7.22 -15.39 -13.26
CA ARG A 127 -7.96 -14.87 -12.11
C ARG A 127 -8.31 -16.03 -11.20
N GLU A 128 -7.99 -15.92 -9.91
CA GLU A 128 -8.35 -16.94 -8.95
C GLU A 128 -9.86 -16.90 -8.69
N ILE A 129 -10.55 -17.97 -9.08
CA ILE A 129 -12.00 -18.15 -8.90
C ILE A 129 -12.33 -19.05 -7.71
N ARG A 130 -11.34 -19.82 -7.23
CA ARG A 130 -11.42 -20.69 -6.06
C ARG A 130 -10.80 -20.00 -4.85
N PHE A 131 -11.41 -20.17 -3.68
CA PHE A 131 -10.98 -19.48 -2.46
C PHE A 131 -9.57 -19.86 -2.01
N LEU A 132 -9.23 -21.15 -1.94
CA LEU A 132 -7.91 -21.57 -1.44
C LEU A 132 -6.74 -21.04 -2.29
N PRO A 133 -6.78 -21.11 -3.64
CA PRO A 133 -5.79 -20.43 -4.49
C PRO A 133 -5.75 -18.91 -4.29
N ALA A 134 -6.89 -18.25 -4.11
CA ALA A 134 -6.93 -16.81 -3.82
C ALA A 134 -6.25 -16.48 -2.49
N LEU A 135 -6.56 -17.23 -1.42
CA LEU A 135 -5.93 -17.09 -0.11
C LEU A 135 -4.41 -17.32 -0.19
N MET A 136 -3.97 -18.33 -0.93
CA MET A 136 -2.55 -18.59 -1.15
C MET A 136 -1.85 -17.48 -1.93
N SER A 137 -2.54 -16.87 -2.91
CA SER A 137 -2.04 -15.69 -3.62
C SER A 137 -1.88 -14.49 -2.68
N ILE A 138 -2.81 -14.30 -1.73
CA ILE A 138 -2.69 -13.26 -0.71
C ILE A 138 -1.45 -13.50 0.17
N HIS A 139 -1.29 -14.71 0.70
CA HIS A 139 -0.15 -15.08 1.54
C HIS A 139 1.21 -14.92 0.85
N THR A 140 1.30 -15.22 -0.45
CA THR A 140 2.59 -15.26 -1.16
C THR A 140 2.87 -14.00 -1.97
N GLN A 141 1.93 -13.57 -2.81
CA GLN A 141 2.13 -12.52 -3.81
C GLN A 141 1.75 -11.15 -3.27
N VAL A 142 0.56 -11.04 -2.68
CA VAL A 142 0.10 -9.76 -2.09
C VAL A 142 0.99 -9.41 -0.91
N TRP A 143 1.24 -10.35 0.01
CA TRP A 143 2.10 -10.12 1.17
C TRP A 143 3.49 -9.65 0.76
N ARG A 144 4.10 -10.28 -0.25
CA ARG A 144 5.41 -9.87 -0.77
C ARG A 144 5.37 -8.49 -1.43
N THR A 145 4.30 -8.18 -2.15
CA THR A 145 4.14 -6.87 -2.81
C THR A 145 4.03 -5.74 -1.80
N VAL A 146 3.39 -5.98 -0.65
CA VAL A 146 3.15 -4.95 0.37
C VAL A 146 4.27 -4.90 1.41
N PHE A 147 4.77 -6.07 1.85
CA PHE A 147 5.67 -6.20 3.00
C PHE A 147 7.05 -6.77 2.65
N GLY A 148 7.32 -7.09 1.39
CA GLY A 148 8.62 -7.59 0.93
C GLY A 148 8.90 -9.08 1.23
N LYS A 149 8.04 -9.75 2.01
CA LYS A 149 8.12 -11.18 2.35
C LYS A 149 6.76 -11.87 2.19
N PRO A 150 6.69 -13.19 1.95
CA PRO A 150 5.44 -13.92 2.16
C PRO A 150 5.03 -13.87 3.63
N ALA A 151 3.76 -14.13 3.92
CA ALA A 151 3.32 -14.38 5.29
C ALA A 151 3.96 -15.68 5.82
N ASP A 152 3.90 -15.88 7.14
CA ASP A 152 4.58 -16.99 7.80
C ASP A 152 3.76 -18.29 7.72
N ALA A 153 2.43 -18.20 7.81
CA ALA A 153 1.55 -19.36 7.66
C ALA A 153 0.13 -18.98 7.23
N ILE A 154 -0.60 -19.97 6.70
CA ILE A 154 -2.06 -19.98 6.61
C ILE A 154 -2.57 -21.14 7.45
N GLU A 155 -3.59 -20.88 8.27
CA GLU A 155 -4.28 -21.89 9.08
C GLU A 155 -5.79 -21.85 8.77
N LYS A 156 -6.46 -22.99 8.84
CA LYS A 156 -7.93 -23.07 8.82
C LYS A 156 -8.41 -23.30 10.25
N SER A 157 -9.47 -22.60 10.66
CA SER A 157 -10.07 -22.86 11.97
C SER A 157 -10.62 -24.29 12.04
N VAL A 158 -10.40 -24.92 13.19
CA VAL A 158 -10.90 -26.27 13.50
C VAL A 158 -12.36 -26.20 13.96
N GLU A 159 -12.72 -25.10 14.63
CA GLU A 159 -14.06 -24.90 15.22
C GLU A 159 -15.04 -24.35 14.18
N ASN A 160 -14.56 -23.46 13.30
CA ASN A 160 -15.40 -22.69 12.40
C ASN A 160 -14.99 -22.94 10.94
N PRO A 161 -15.82 -23.62 10.13
CA PRO A 161 -15.47 -23.93 8.74
C PRO A 161 -15.39 -22.70 7.83
N ASP A 162 -15.97 -21.58 8.26
CA ASP A 162 -15.97 -20.27 7.60
C ASP A 162 -14.75 -19.40 7.96
N GLU A 163 -13.85 -19.88 8.82
CA GLU A 163 -12.73 -19.11 9.34
C GLU A 163 -11.37 -19.62 8.88
N TYR A 164 -10.56 -18.69 8.39
CA TYR A 164 -9.19 -18.87 7.95
C TYR A 164 -8.30 -17.82 8.60
N MET A 165 -7.02 -18.11 8.74
CA MET A 165 -6.07 -17.26 9.44
C MET A 165 -4.80 -17.11 8.61
N ILE A 166 -4.31 -15.88 8.48
CA ILE A 166 -2.95 -15.60 8.00
C ILE A 166 -2.11 -15.21 9.22
N ILE A 167 -0.97 -15.88 9.39
CA ILE A 167 -0.05 -15.63 10.49
C ILE A 167 1.11 -14.77 9.99
N ASP A 168 1.41 -13.69 10.70
CA ASP A 168 2.62 -12.90 10.54
C ASP A 168 3.34 -12.83 11.89
N ASN A 169 4.51 -13.47 11.97
CA ASN A 169 5.27 -13.61 13.21
C ASN A 169 5.97 -12.30 13.61
N ASP A 170 6.31 -11.47 12.64
CA ASP A 170 7.02 -10.20 12.82
C ASP A 170 6.52 -9.18 11.77
N PRO A 171 5.33 -8.59 11.98
CA PRO A 171 4.72 -7.71 11.00
C PRO A 171 5.55 -6.44 10.82
N PRO A 172 6.04 -6.13 9.60
CA PRO A 172 6.92 -4.98 9.38
C PRO A 172 6.28 -3.64 9.74
N ILE A 173 4.95 -3.55 9.67
CA ILE A 173 4.19 -2.33 9.96
C ILE A 173 4.10 -2.02 11.46
N THR A 174 4.22 -3.03 12.33
CA THR A 174 4.10 -2.86 13.79
C THR A 174 5.45 -2.94 14.51
N ARG A 175 6.50 -3.44 13.84
CA ARG A 175 7.85 -3.56 14.42
C ARG A 175 8.39 -2.27 15.03
N ASN A 176 8.08 -1.12 14.43
CA ASN A 176 8.64 0.17 14.80
C ASN A 176 7.62 1.12 15.45
N ILE A 177 6.41 0.66 15.76
CA ILE A 177 5.42 1.46 16.47
C ILE A 177 5.38 1.03 17.93
N SER A 178 5.38 1.99 18.84
CA SER A 178 5.16 1.73 20.27
C SER A 178 3.73 2.09 20.61
N VAL A 179 2.92 1.07 20.92
CA VAL A 179 1.55 1.27 21.36
C VAL A 179 1.57 1.65 22.85
N PRO A 180 0.90 2.75 23.26
CA PRO A 180 0.74 3.11 24.67
C PRO A 180 0.13 1.96 25.49
N ARG A 181 0.53 1.81 26.76
CA ARG A 181 0.13 0.66 27.60
C ARG A 181 -1.38 0.57 27.82
N ASP A 182 -2.07 1.71 27.83
CA ASP A 182 -3.52 1.85 27.90
C ASP A 182 -4.25 1.37 26.63
N MET A 183 -3.51 1.12 25.54
CA MET A 183 -4.03 0.60 24.27
C MET A 183 -3.44 -0.77 23.92
N SER A 184 -3.07 -1.57 24.91
CA SER A 184 -2.46 -2.91 24.69
C SER A 184 -3.31 -3.87 23.84
N GLN A 185 -4.62 -3.67 23.79
CA GLN A 185 -5.55 -4.44 22.96
C GLN A 185 -5.60 -4.01 21.49
N LEU A 186 -5.03 -2.85 21.14
CA LEU A 186 -5.02 -2.33 19.78
C LEU A 186 -4.15 -3.19 18.87
N SER A 187 -4.74 -3.62 17.74
CA SER A 187 -3.97 -4.16 16.63
C SER A 187 -3.87 -3.13 15.49
N CYS A 188 -2.72 -2.47 15.36
CA CYS A 188 -2.43 -1.62 14.19
C CYS A 188 -2.37 -2.42 12.88
N SER A 189 -2.21 -3.74 12.99
CA SER A 189 -2.35 -4.67 11.88
C SER A 189 -3.77 -4.74 11.31
N SER A 190 -4.74 -4.03 11.91
CA SER A 190 -6.02 -3.71 11.27
C SER A 190 -5.85 -3.07 9.89
N PHE A 191 -4.76 -2.31 9.69
CA PHE A 191 -4.39 -1.82 8.35
C PHE A 191 -4.10 -2.97 7.36
N SER A 192 -3.34 -3.98 7.78
CA SER A 192 -3.10 -5.19 6.96
C SER A 192 -4.37 -6.00 6.74
N ALA A 193 -5.24 -6.12 7.75
CA ALA A 193 -6.54 -6.77 7.62
C ALA A 193 -7.39 -6.10 6.53
N GLY A 194 -7.44 -4.76 6.50
CA GLY A 194 -8.15 -4.03 5.45
C GLY A 194 -7.59 -4.28 4.04
N ILE A 195 -6.27 -4.43 3.89
CA ILE A 195 -5.65 -4.81 2.61
C ILE A 195 -6.17 -6.18 2.15
N VAL A 196 -6.17 -7.17 3.05
CA VAL A 196 -6.66 -8.53 2.78
C VAL A 196 -8.14 -8.51 2.42
N GLU A 197 -8.96 -7.77 3.19
CA GLU A 197 -10.39 -7.60 2.95
C GLU A 197 -10.68 -7.05 1.54
N ALA A 198 -10.02 -5.97 1.14
CA ALA A 198 -10.18 -5.40 -0.19
C ALA A 198 -9.78 -6.35 -1.33
N VAL A 199 -8.74 -7.15 -1.12
CA VAL A 199 -8.30 -8.12 -2.13
C VAL A 199 -9.33 -9.25 -2.26
N LEU A 200 -9.81 -9.79 -1.13
CA LEU A 200 -10.83 -10.83 -1.12
C LEU A 200 -12.13 -10.35 -1.78
N ASP A 201 -12.60 -9.15 -1.41
CA ASP A 201 -13.76 -8.51 -2.03
C ASP A 201 -13.60 -8.35 -3.55
N GLY A 202 -12.48 -7.79 -4.00
CA GLY A 202 -12.22 -7.58 -5.43
C GLY A 202 -12.10 -8.88 -6.24
N LEU A 203 -11.74 -9.98 -5.57
CA LEU A 203 -11.73 -11.32 -6.15
C LEU A 203 -13.10 -12.03 -6.09
N GLY A 204 -14.06 -11.49 -5.34
CA GLY A 204 -15.42 -12.04 -5.20
C GLY A 204 -15.58 -13.02 -4.03
N PHE A 205 -14.76 -12.88 -3.00
CA PHE A 205 -14.79 -13.67 -1.76
C PHE A 205 -15.10 -12.75 -0.56
N PRO A 206 -16.29 -12.13 -0.49
CA PRO A 206 -16.60 -11.21 0.60
C PRO A 206 -16.40 -11.89 1.96
N ALA A 207 -15.70 -11.17 2.84
CA ALA A 207 -15.27 -11.68 4.14
C ALA A 207 -15.10 -10.54 5.13
N ARG A 208 -15.39 -10.81 6.40
CA ARG A 208 -14.99 -9.91 7.48
C ARG A 208 -13.57 -10.25 7.90
N VAL A 209 -12.66 -9.27 7.84
CA VAL A 209 -11.25 -9.49 8.18
C VAL A 209 -10.84 -8.65 9.38
N THR A 210 -10.29 -9.27 10.40
CA THR A 210 -9.82 -8.61 11.63
C THR A 210 -8.38 -9.00 11.94
N ALA A 211 -7.69 -8.17 12.72
CA ALA A 211 -6.33 -8.44 13.17
C ALA A 211 -6.29 -8.60 14.69
N HIS A 212 -5.54 -9.60 15.15
CA HIS A 212 -5.40 -9.92 16.57
C HIS A 212 -3.93 -10.14 16.92
N ASN A 213 -3.46 -9.53 17.99
CA ASN A 213 -2.12 -9.80 18.51
C ASN A 213 -2.15 -11.15 19.22
N THR A 214 -1.37 -12.12 18.73
CA THR A 214 -1.35 -13.52 19.18
C THR A 214 0.07 -13.96 19.53
N PRO A 215 0.72 -13.26 20.49
CA PRO A 215 2.11 -13.48 20.85
C PRO A 215 2.36 -14.90 21.33
N ASN A 216 3.54 -15.42 21.05
CA ASN A 216 4.04 -16.67 21.64
C ASN A 216 5.50 -16.50 22.09
N GLU A 217 6.08 -17.54 22.71
CA GLU A 217 7.43 -17.48 23.28
C GLU A 217 8.51 -17.12 22.25
N LEU A 218 8.35 -17.56 21.00
CA LEU A 218 9.32 -17.30 19.93
C LEU A 218 9.08 -15.96 19.23
N TYR A 219 7.83 -15.51 19.17
CA TYR A 219 7.36 -14.37 18.40
C TYR A 219 6.44 -13.48 19.26
N PRO A 220 7.01 -12.55 20.04
CA PRO A 220 6.24 -11.67 20.93
C PRO A 220 5.38 -10.64 20.18
N ASN A 221 5.65 -10.40 18.90
CA ASN A 221 4.91 -9.46 18.05
C ASN A 221 3.99 -10.18 17.05
N ARG A 222 3.80 -11.50 17.21
CA ARG A 222 2.98 -12.30 16.31
C ARG A 222 1.57 -11.74 16.22
N THR A 223 1.09 -11.62 14.98
CA THR A 223 -0.26 -11.18 14.66
C THR A 223 -0.95 -12.25 13.82
N THR A 224 -2.23 -12.47 14.11
CA THR A 224 -3.13 -13.28 13.30
C THR A 224 -4.14 -12.37 12.59
N ILE A 225 -4.21 -12.47 11.26
CA ILE A 225 -5.29 -11.90 10.47
C ILE A 225 -6.38 -12.96 10.33
N LEU A 226 -7.49 -12.77 11.03
CA LEU A 226 -8.65 -13.65 10.98
C LEU A 226 -9.54 -13.25 9.81
N ILE A 227 -9.87 -14.21 8.96
CA ILE A 227 -10.73 -14.07 7.79
C ILE A 227 -11.98 -14.92 8.06
N LYS A 228 -13.12 -14.26 8.24
CA LYS A 228 -14.42 -14.92 8.37
C LYS A 228 -15.22 -14.73 7.09
N LEU A 229 -15.36 -15.79 6.31
CA LEU A 229 -16.03 -15.78 5.02
C LEU A 229 -17.53 -15.57 5.16
N GLU A 230 -18.13 -14.87 4.20
CA GLU A 230 -19.58 -14.87 4.09
C GLU A 230 -20.10 -16.25 3.67
N LYS A 231 -21.32 -16.58 4.12
CA LYS A 231 -22.00 -17.83 3.80
C LYS A 231 -22.09 -18.09 2.28
N SER A 232 -22.31 -17.03 1.50
CA SER A 232 -22.39 -17.06 0.04
C SER A 232 -21.12 -17.63 -0.62
N VAL A 233 -19.95 -17.39 -0.03
CA VAL A 233 -18.66 -17.90 -0.51
C VAL A 233 -18.56 -19.41 -0.30
N LEU A 234 -18.98 -19.90 0.87
CA LEU A 234 -18.96 -21.32 1.19
C LEU A 234 -19.91 -22.12 0.30
N GLU A 235 -21.13 -21.59 0.10
CA GLU A 235 -22.12 -22.18 -0.80
C GLU A 235 -21.57 -22.26 -2.22
N ARG A 236 -20.95 -21.19 -2.72
CA ARG A 236 -20.30 -21.18 -4.04
C ARG A 236 -19.15 -22.18 -4.13
N GLU A 237 -18.28 -22.25 -3.12
CA GLU A 237 -17.17 -23.21 -3.12
C GLU A 237 -17.64 -24.67 -3.12
N GLU A 238 -18.76 -24.96 -2.47
CA GLU A 238 -19.37 -26.29 -2.47
C GLU A 238 -19.86 -26.69 -3.87
N THR A 239 -20.47 -25.76 -4.61
CA THR A 239 -20.91 -26.05 -6.00
C THR A 239 -19.76 -26.35 -6.97
N PHE A 240 -18.54 -25.94 -6.65
CA PHE A 240 -17.36 -26.26 -7.45
C PHE A 240 -16.66 -27.56 -7.01
N LYS A 241 -17.17 -28.27 -6.01
CA LYS A 241 -16.67 -29.60 -5.60
C LYS A 241 -17.40 -30.74 -6.30
N SER A 242 -18.65 -30.53 -6.70
CA SER A 242 -19.45 -31.42 -7.55
C SER A 242 -19.00 -31.35 -9.00
#